data_AF-A0A1E5HUV7-F1
#
_entry.id   AF-A0A1E5HUV7-F1
#
_cell.length_a   1.000
_cell.length_b   1.000
_cell.length_c   1.000
_cell.angle_alpha   90.00
_cell.angle_beta   90.00
_cell.angle_gamma   90.00
#
_symmetry.space_group_name_H-M   'P 1'
#
loop_
_entity.id
_entity.type
_entity.pdbx_description
1 polymer ?
#
loop_
_entity_poly.entity_id
_entity_poly.type
_entity_poly.pdbx_seq_one_letter_code
_entity_poly.pdbx_strand_id
1 'polypeptide(L)'
;MDKYDYHFISIKFLTAILLALIFAFLLIYVFTPQEREDYPVYKLERQELFFSELSQISASRTTAAEESRLQEKLDFEESLRERSFELMKQSKSRMLAVISANHLEKMNGLREEKMLALEAEQRTLNQREENLLQERRQELEAELSQKLQQLRQEVRNKYSDFNQQEIRANYLRMINLELKIEFVARTESEKEKYRNELEKVRSEQQTLMAEKNSQLNEDISTQTSALIMEFNQQYSAYRDQIRSEHQQLISEQRQEIEAELAAAREEIKGDLASARAEKSTELDDLIEKSKKLYY
;
A
#
# COMPACT_ATOMS: atom_id res chain seq x y z
N MET A 1 -9.11 -35.71 9.71
CA MET A 1 -9.95 -34.56 9.32
C MET A 1 -9.32 -33.34 9.96
N ASP A 2 -8.55 -32.61 9.17
CA ASP A 2 -7.60 -31.63 9.67
C ASP A 2 -8.28 -30.33 10.12
N LYS A 3 -7.74 -29.79 11.20
CA LYS A 3 -8.21 -28.60 11.93
C LYS A 3 -8.17 -27.30 11.10
N TYR A 4 -7.64 -27.36 9.88
CA TYR A 4 -7.50 -26.23 8.95
C TYR A 4 -8.64 -26.11 7.94
N ASP A 5 -9.44 -27.16 7.72
CA ASP A 5 -10.55 -27.11 6.74
C ASP A 5 -11.75 -26.29 7.26
N TYR A 6 -11.95 -26.23 8.57
CA TYR A 6 -13.05 -25.46 9.18
C TYR A 6 -12.91 -23.95 8.95
N HIS A 7 -11.68 -23.43 8.97
CA HIS A 7 -11.42 -22.01 8.77
C HIS A 7 -11.65 -21.59 7.30
N PHE A 8 -11.24 -22.43 6.35
CA PHE A 8 -11.46 -22.16 4.93
C PHE A 8 -12.94 -22.23 4.52
N ILE A 9 -13.70 -23.17 5.10
CA ILE A 9 -15.15 -23.25 4.90
C ILE A 9 -15.84 -22.01 5.51
N SER A 10 -15.42 -21.59 6.71
CA SER A 10 -16.01 -20.43 7.39
C SER A 10 -15.77 -19.11 6.65
N ILE A 11 -14.59 -18.91 6.07
CA ILE A 11 -14.26 -17.70 5.29
C ILE A 11 -15.06 -17.67 3.99
N LYS A 12 -15.16 -18.80 3.27
CA LYS A 12 -16.00 -18.87 2.07
C LYS A 12 -17.47 -18.59 2.38
N PHE A 13 -17.98 -19.09 3.50
CA PHE A 13 -19.35 -18.83 3.94
C PHE A 13 -19.56 -17.34 4.31
N LEU A 14 -18.59 -16.73 5.00
CA LEU A 14 -18.63 -15.30 5.33
C LEU A 14 -18.60 -14.43 4.06
N THR A 15 -17.72 -14.75 3.11
CA THR A 15 -17.67 -14.02 1.83
C THR A 15 -18.94 -14.17 1.03
N ALA A 16 -19.59 -15.34 1.04
CA ALA A 16 -20.86 -15.57 0.37
C ALA A 16 -22.01 -14.78 1.01
N ILE A 17 -22.04 -14.67 2.34
CA ILE A 17 -23.02 -13.84 3.06
C ILE A 17 -22.80 -12.35 2.76
N LEU A 18 -21.56 -11.88 2.75
CA LEU A 18 -21.22 -10.50 2.40
C LEU A 18 -21.62 -10.17 0.95
N LEU A 19 -21.33 -11.07 0.01
CA LEU A 19 -21.74 -10.91 -1.38
C LEU A 19 -23.26 -10.93 -1.53
N ALA A 20 -23.96 -11.81 -0.80
CA ALA A 20 -25.43 -11.86 -0.80
C ALA A 20 -26.05 -10.59 -0.20
N LEU A 21 -25.44 -10.01 0.85
CA LEU A 21 -25.88 -8.74 1.43
C LEU A 21 -25.64 -7.56 0.48
N ILE A 22 -24.51 -7.52 -0.22
CA ILE A 22 -24.24 -6.52 -1.26
C ILE A 22 -25.24 -6.69 -2.42
N PHE A 23 -25.54 -7.93 -2.81
CA PHE A 23 -26.50 -8.23 -3.88
C PHE A 23 -27.93 -7.86 -3.47
N ALA A 24 -28.32 -8.14 -2.22
CA ALA A 24 -29.60 -7.71 -1.66
C ALA A 24 -29.70 -6.19 -1.54
N PHE A 25 -28.61 -5.52 -1.15
CA PHE A 25 -28.53 -4.07 -1.12
C PHE A 25 -28.66 -3.48 -2.53
N LEU A 26 -27.98 -4.03 -3.53
CA LEU A 26 -28.16 -3.67 -4.94
C LEU A 26 -29.59 -3.93 -5.42
N LEU A 27 -30.21 -5.06 -5.07
CA LEU A 27 -31.60 -5.38 -5.43
C LEU A 27 -32.63 -4.44 -4.79
N ILE A 28 -32.40 -3.99 -3.56
CA ILE A 28 -33.35 -3.14 -2.82
C ILE A 28 -33.16 -1.66 -3.15
N TYR A 29 -31.91 -1.19 -3.25
CA TYR A 29 -31.59 0.24 -3.40
C TYR A 29 -31.25 0.67 -4.82
N VAL A 30 -30.72 -0.21 -5.67
CA VAL A 30 -30.38 0.11 -7.07
C VAL A 30 -31.46 -0.40 -8.02
N PHE A 31 -32.04 -1.56 -7.74
CA PHE A 31 -33.22 -2.10 -8.44
C PHE A 31 -34.49 -1.94 -7.59
N THR A 32 -34.77 -0.74 -7.09
CA THR A 32 -36.15 -0.45 -6.66
C THR A 32 -37.09 -0.88 -7.79
N PRO A 33 -38.08 -1.76 -7.54
CA PRO A 33 -39.07 -2.03 -8.57
C PRO A 33 -39.67 -0.68 -8.95
N GLN A 34 -39.67 -0.36 -10.25
CA GLN A 34 -40.53 0.71 -10.75
C GLN A 34 -41.88 0.51 -10.06
N GLU A 35 -42.37 1.53 -9.37
CA GLU A 35 -43.72 1.50 -8.79
C GLU A 35 -44.63 0.89 -9.85
N ARG A 36 -45.30 -0.21 -9.52
CA ARG A 36 -46.19 -0.89 -10.46
C ARG A 36 -47.13 0.17 -10.97
N GLU A 37 -47.01 0.46 -12.25
CA GLU A 37 -47.81 1.45 -12.92
C GLU A 37 -49.25 0.93 -12.94
N ASP A 38 -50.07 1.38 -11.99
CA ASP A 38 -51.51 1.26 -12.12
C ASP A 38 -51.93 2.17 -13.28
N TYR A 39 -52.11 1.55 -14.45
CA TYR A 39 -52.67 2.22 -15.60
C TYR A 39 -54.15 2.48 -15.29
N PRO A 40 -54.63 3.73 -15.35
CA PRO A 40 -56.06 3.94 -15.45
C PRO A 40 -56.48 3.29 -16.78
N VAL A 41 -57.11 2.12 -16.72
CA VAL A 41 -57.67 1.50 -17.91
C VAL A 41 -59.00 2.20 -18.16
N TYR A 42 -59.15 2.85 -19.31
CA TYR A 42 -60.45 3.32 -19.77
C TYR A 42 -61.36 2.09 -19.89
N LYS A 43 -62.23 1.88 -18.90
CA LYS A 43 -63.22 0.80 -18.91
C LYS A 43 -64.32 1.20 -19.89
N LEU A 44 -64.06 1.04 -21.19
CA LEU A 44 -65.13 0.85 -22.15
C LEU A 44 -65.83 -0.44 -21.75
N GLU A 45 -66.85 -0.34 -20.91
CA GLU A 45 -67.82 -1.42 -20.75
C GLU A 45 -68.27 -1.82 -22.14
N ARG A 46 -67.84 -3.02 -22.53
CA ARG A 46 -68.31 -3.77 -23.68
C ARG A 46 -69.83 -3.60 -23.74
N GLN A 47 -70.30 -3.02 -24.84
CA GLN A 47 -71.68 -3.09 -25.24
C GLN A 47 -72.00 -4.57 -25.46
N GLU A 48 -72.39 -5.29 -24.41
CA GLU A 48 -73.14 -6.53 -24.59
C GLU A 48 -74.46 -6.11 -25.22
N LEU A 49 -74.56 -6.36 -26.53
CA LEU A 49 -75.81 -6.35 -27.29
C LEU A 49 -76.74 -7.43 -26.72
N PHE A 50 -77.31 -7.18 -25.54
CA PHE A 50 -78.51 -7.86 -25.10
C PHE A 50 -79.70 -7.19 -25.77
N PHE A 51 -80.11 -7.77 -26.90
CA PHE A 51 -81.47 -7.62 -27.38
C PHE A 51 -82.42 -8.19 -26.31
N SER A 52 -83.11 -7.31 -25.60
CA SER A 52 -84.35 -7.66 -24.92
C SER A 52 -85.30 -6.49 -25.05
N GLU A 53 -86.40 -6.74 -25.74
CA GLU A 53 -87.53 -5.84 -25.90
C GLU A 53 -88.08 -5.38 -24.54
N LEU A 54 -88.28 -4.07 -24.38
CA LEU A 54 -89.57 -3.41 -24.09
C LEU A 54 -89.35 -2.03 -23.46
N SER A 55 -89.65 -1.01 -24.28
CA SER A 55 -90.47 0.16 -23.98
C SER A 55 -90.19 1.04 -22.75
N GLN A 56 -89.93 2.32 -23.07
CA GLN A 56 -90.41 3.51 -22.36
C GLN A 56 -89.75 3.90 -21.03
N ILE A 57 -88.44 4.15 -21.01
CA ILE A 57 -87.80 5.23 -20.19
C ILE A 57 -86.53 5.70 -20.91
N SER A 58 -86.66 6.34 -22.08
CA SER A 58 -85.51 6.68 -22.93
C SER A 58 -85.60 8.13 -23.41
N ALA A 59 -85.31 9.06 -22.51
CA ALA A 59 -84.94 10.44 -22.85
C ALA A 59 -84.13 11.12 -21.73
N SER A 60 -84.29 10.70 -20.47
CA SER A 60 -83.62 11.31 -19.31
C SER A 60 -82.54 10.44 -18.62
N ARG A 61 -82.43 9.14 -18.95
CA ARG A 61 -81.37 8.25 -18.44
C ARG A 61 -80.16 8.14 -19.37
N THR A 62 -80.32 8.43 -20.66
CA THR A 62 -79.24 8.44 -21.64
C THR A 62 -78.32 9.64 -21.44
N THR A 63 -78.86 10.81 -21.08
CA THR A 63 -78.07 12.02 -20.83
C THR A 63 -77.18 11.89 -19.59
N ALA A 64 -77.68 11.36 -18.47
CA ALA A 64 -76.88 11.19 -17.24
C ALA A 64 -75.77 10.13 -17.39
N ALA A 65 -76.00 9.06 -18.17
CA ALA A 65 -74.98 8.05 -18.46
C ALA A 65 -73.94 8.53 -19.48
N GLU A 66 -74.35 9.35 -20.46
CA GLU A 66 -73.43 10.01 -21.41
C GLU A 66 -72.61 11.11 -20.73
N GLU A 67 -73.20 11.89 -19.83
CA GLU A 67 -72.52 12.89 -18.99
C GLU A 67 -71.49 12.24 -18.06
N SER A 68 -71.85 11.12 -17.41
CA SER A 68 -70.90 10.36 -16.57
C SER A 68 -69.72 9.81 -17.38
N ARG A 69 -69.95 9.31 -18.61
CA ARG A 69 -68.89 8.82 -19.49
C ARG A 69 -68.02 9.94 -20.05
N LEU A 70 -68.60 11.11 -20.32
CA LEU A 70 -67.86 12.31 -20.70
C LEU A 70 -66.99 12.81 -19.54
N GLN A 71 -67.51 12.80 -18.32
CA GLN A 71 -66.76 13.18 -17.12
C GLN A 71 -65.60 12.21 -16.86
N GLU A 72 -65.85 10.89 -16.91
CA GLU A 72 -64.79 9.88 -16.78
C GLU A 72 -63.71 10.01 -17.85
N LYS A 73 -64.08 10.41 -19.08
CA LYS A 73 -63.13 10.68 -20.15
C LYS A 73 -62.28 11.93 -19.89
N LEU A 74 -62.89 13.00 -19.41
CA LEU A 74 -62.19 14.22 -19.04
C LEU A 74 -61.22 13.96 -17.88
N ASP A 75 -61.67 13.26 -16.83
CA ASP A 75 -60.86 12.90 -15.68
C ASP A 75 -59.69 11.98 -16.08
N PHE A 76 -59.93 11.06 -17.03
CA PHE A 76 -58.89 10.20 -17.59
C PHE A 76 -57.85 10.99 -18.39
N GLU A 77 -58.29 11.88 -19.29
CA GLU A 77 -57.40 12.74 -20.08
C GLU A 77 -56.57 13.67 -19.19
N GLU A 78 -57.15 14.21 -18.12
CA GLU A 78 -56.45 15.02 -17.12
C GLU A 78 -55.42 14.18 -16.34
N SER A 79 -55.78 12.98 -15.88
CA SER A 79 -54.84 12.08 -15.19
C SER A 79 -53.65 11.66 -16.06
N LEU A 80 -53.87 11.40 -17.35
CA LEU A 80 -52.81 11.09 -18.31
C LEU A 80 -51.91 12.29 -18.53
N ARG A 81 -52.50 13.50 -18.64
CA ARG A 81 -51.76 14.75 -18.79
C ARG A 81 -50.83 14.99 -17.60
N GLU A 82 -51.35 14.93 -16.37
CA GLU A 82 -50.55 15.13 -15.16
C GLU A 82 -49.39 14.14 -15.05
N ARG A 83 -49.67 12.85 -15.30
CA ARG A 83 -48.66 11.80 -15.26
C ARG A 83 -47.59 11.96 -16.35
N SER A 84 -47.98 12.38 -17.56
CA SER A 84 -47.03 12.67 -18.63
C SER A 84 -46.04 13.77 -18.22
N PHE A 85 -46.51 14.80 -17.51
CA PHE A 85 -45.64 15.88 -17.00
C PHE A 85 -44.78 15.43 -15.84
N GLU A 86 -45.28 14.54 -14.98
CA GLU A 86 -44.47 13.93 -13.93
C GLU A 86 -43.33 13.11 -14.52
N LEU A 87 -43.59 12.27 -15.52
CA LEU A 87 -42.56 11.50 -16.22
C LEU A 87 -41.51 12.40 -16.89
N MET A 88 -41.92 13.53 -17.48
CA MET A 88 -40.97 14.49 -18.03
C MET A 88 -40.10 15.14 -16.95
N LYS A 89 -40.67 15.49 -15.79
CA LYS A 89 -39.90 16.02 -14.64
C LYS A 89 -38.94 14.97 -14.08
N GLN A 90 -39.36 13.71 -13.97
CA GLN A 90 -38.51 12.60 -13.55
C GLN A 90 -37.36 12.38 -14.56
N SER A 91 -37.66 12.39 -15.87
CA SER A 91 -36.64 12.31 -16.92
C SER A 91 -35.61 13.43 -16.82
N LYS A 92 -36.06 14.67 -16.59
CA LYS A 92 -35.17 15.81 -16.33
C LYS A 92 -34.24 15.55 -15.16
N SER A 93 -34.77 15.09 -14.02
CA SER A 93 -33.96 14.80 -12.83
C SER A 93 -32.88 13.74 -13.10
N ARG A 94 -33.21 12.69 -13.87
CA ARG A 94 -32.27 11.62 -14.26
C ARG A 94 -31.17 12.14 -15.18
N MET A 95 -31.52 12.97 -16.16
CA MET A 95 -30.51 13.57 -17.05
C MET A 95 -29.53 14.47 -16.29
N LEU A 96 -30.01 15.29 -15.34
CA LEU A 96 -29.13 16.12 -14.50
C LEU A 96 -28.26 15.26 -13.56
N ALA A 97 -28.77 14.12 -13.10
CA ALA A 97 -27.99 13.16 -12.32
C ALA A 97 -26.86 12.52 -13.15
N VAL A 98 -27.10 12.17 -14.42
CA VAL A 98 -26.06 11.66 -15.33
C VAL A 98 -24.95 12.70 -15.55
N ILE A 99 -25.30 13.98 -15.76
CA ILE A 99 -24.31 15.05 -15.87
C ILE A 99 -23.46 15.14 -14.60
N SER A 100 -24.09 15.03 -13.44
CA SER A 100 -23.39 15.04 -12.15
C SER A 100 -22.46 13.83 -12.00
N ALA A 101 -22.90 12.64 -12.42
CA ALA A 101 -22.09 11.42 -12.37
C ALA A 101 -20.85 11.51 -13.27
N ASN A 102 -20.97 12.02 -14.50
CA ASN A 102 -19.85 12.17 -15.42
C ASN A 102 -18.76 13.09 -14.88
N HIS A 103 -19.13 14.19 -14.21
CA HIS A 103 -18.16 15.12 -13.62
C HIS A 103 -17.48 14.52 -12.37
N LEU A 104 -18.20 13.71 -11.59
CA LEU A 104 -17.62 12.94 -10.49
C LEU A 104 -16.62 11.89 -11.00
N GLU A 105 -16.95 11.21 -12.10
CA GLU A 105 -16.04 10.25 -12.74
C GLU A 105 -14.77 10.95 -13.25
N LYS A 106 -14.89 12.11 -13.89
CA LYS A 106 -13.74 12.95 -14.29
C LYS A 106 -12.84 13.29 -13.11
N MET A 107 -13.41 13.69 -11.96
CA MET A 107 -12.63 13.99 -10.75
C MET A 107 -11.93 12.76 -10.19
N ASN A 108 -12.65 11.62 -10.14
CA ASN A 108 -12.09 10.36 -9.66
C ASN A 108 -10.95 9.87 -10.55
N GLY A 109 -11.10 9.95 -11.88
CA GLY A 109 -10.07 9.58 -12.84
C GLY A 109 -8.80 10.44 -12.69
N LEU A 110 -8.96 11.75 -12.54
CA LEU A 110 -7.82 12.67 -12.32
C LEU A 110 -7.11 12.38 -11.00
N ARG A 111 -7.86 12.09 -9.93
CA ARG A 111 -7.30 11.64 -8.66
C ARG A 111 -6.53 10.33 -8.81
N GLU A 112 -7.11 9.34 -9.49
CA GLU A 112 -6.48 8.04 -9.70
C GLU A 112 -5.16 8.18 -10.48
N GLU A 113 -5.16 8.95 -11.57
CA GLU A 113 -3.96 9.23 -12.37
C GLU A 113 -2.84 9.83 -11.52
N LYS A 114 -3.15 10.84 -10.71
CA LYS A 114 -2.16 11.50 -9.84
C LYS A 114 -1.64 10.56 -8.74
N MET A 115 -2.51 9.73 -8.17
CA MET A 115 -2.10 8.72 -7.18
C MET A 115 -1.21 7.64 -7.82
N LEU A 116 -1.51 7.20 -9.04
CA LEU A 116 -0.67 6.25 -9.77
C LEU A 116 0.70 6.83 -10.09
N ALA A 117 0.78 8.11 -10.48
CA ALA A 117 2.04 8.80 -10.70
C ALA A 117 2.88 8.85 -9.40
N LEU A 118 2.25 9.20 -8.27
CA LEU A 118 2.90 9.20 -6.96
C LEU A 118 3.41 7.80 -6.54
N GLU A 119 2.63 6.75 -6.81
CA GLU A 119 3.06 5.37 -6.56
C GLU A 119 4.23 4.95 -7.45
N ALA A 120 4.20 5.30 -8.73
CA ALA A 120 5.29 5.03 -9.65
C ALA A 120 6.59 5.69 -9.16
N GLU A 121 6.48 6.93 -8.72
CA GLU A 121 7.61 7.66 -8.16
C GLU A 121 8.15 7.02 -6.88
N GLN A 122 7.28 6.64 -5.93
CA GLN A 122 7.70 5.89 -4.74
C GLN A 122 8.47 4.63 -5.11
N ARG A 123 8.05 3.89 -6.15
CA ARG A 123 8.79 2.72 -6.62
C ARG A 123 10.16 3.09 -7.17
N THR A 124 10.29 4.17 -7.94
CA THR A 124 11.58 4.63 -8.46
C THR A 124 12.52 5.07 -7.35
N LEU A 125 12.02 5.78 -6.34
CA LEU A 125 12.81 6.19 -5.18
C LEU A 125 13.24 4.98 -4.36
N ASN A 126 12.37 4.00 -4.13
CA ASN A 126 12.74 2.77 -3.43
C ASN A 126 13.84 1.99 -4.16
N GLN A 127 13.74 1.85 -5.49
CA GLN A 127 14.79 1.22 -6.29
C GLN A 127 16.11 1.99 -6.22
N ARG A 128 16.04 3.32 -6.26
CA ARG A 128 17.21 4.18 -6.09
C ARG A 128 17.84 4.03 -4.70
N GLU A 129 17.03 3.98 -3.64
CA GLU A 129 17.49 3.72 -2.26
C GLU A 129 18.24 2.39 -2.20
N GLU A 130 17.67 1.31 -2.72
CA GLU A 130 18.31 -0.01 -2.72
C GLU A 130 19.69 0.01 -3.41
N ASN A 131 19.77 0.63 -4.60
CA ASN A 131 21.02 0.74 -5.34
C ASN A 131 22.07 1.57 -4.58
N LEU A 132 21.67 2.74 -4.07
CA LEU A 132 22.58 3.63 -3.34
C LEU A 132 23.06 3.02 -2.02
N LEU A 133 22.19 2.30 -1.31
CA LEU A 133 22.57 1.59 -0.09
C LEU A 133 23.53 0.44 -0.41
N GLN A 134 23.30 -0.29 -1.48
CA GLN A 134 24.21 -1.36 -1.90
C GLN A 134 25.58 -0.82 -2.30
N GLU A 135 25.64 0.24 -3.10
CA GLU A 135 26.88 0.90 -3.50
C GLU A 135 27.64 1.41 -2.26
N ARG A 136 26.95 2.16 -1.39
CA ARG A 136 27.56 2.68 -0.18
C ARG A 136 28.08 1.59 0.75
N ARG A 137 27.34 0.47 0.86
CA ARG A 137 27.78 -0.68 1.64
C ARG A 137 29.09 -1.25 1.08
N GLN A 138 29.18 -1.42 -0.24
CA GLN A 138 30.39 -1.94 -0.88
C GLN A 138 31.60 -1.02 -0.66
N GLU A 139 31.41 0.30 -0.78
CA GLU A 139 32.45 1.29 -0.49
C GLU A 139 32.96 1.16 0.95
N LEU A 140 32.03 1.15 1.92
CA LEU A 140 32.38 1.06 3.33
C LEU A 140 33.00 -0.30 3.69
N GLU A 141 32.58 -1.39 3.05
CA GLU A 141 33.18 -2.72 3.23
C GLU A 141 34.62 -2.75 2.68
N ALA A 142 34.87 -2.10 1.54
CA ALA A 142 36.21 -1.95 0.98
C ALA A 142 37.10 -1.12 1.91
N GLU A 143 36.62 0.02 2.40
CA GLU A 143 37.33 0.86 3.35
C GLU A 143 37.64 0.11 4.66
N LEU A 144 36.65 -0.58 5.22
CA LEU A 144 36.82 -1.41 6.41
C LEU A 144 37.89 -2.49 6.18
N SER A 145 37.86 -3.16 5.03
CA SER A 145 38.86 -4.19 4.71
C SER A 145 40.28 -3.63 4.68
N GLN A 146 40.46 -2.44 4.10
CA GLN A 146 41.74 -1.75 4.02
C GLN A 146 42.21 -1.32 5.43
N LYS A 147 41.33 -0.71 6.22
CA LYS A 147 41.61 -0.33 7.61
C LYS A 147 41.98 -1.54 8.47
N LEU A 148 41.30 -2.69 8.29
CA LEU A 148 41.63 -3.92 9.01
C LEU A 148 42.99 -4.51 8.61
N GLN A 149 43.38 -4.41 7.33
CA GLN A 149 44.71 -4.82 6.89
C GLN A 149 45.80 -3.93 7.49
N GLN A 150 45.60 -2.61 7.46
CA GLN A 150 46.51 -1.65 8.09
C GLN A 150 46.63 -1.91 9.58
N LEU A 151 45.50 -2.08 10.28
CA LEU A 151 45.44 -2.43 11.70
C LEU A 151 46.29 -3.66 12.03
N ARG A 152 46.14 -4.75 11.28
CA ARG A 152 46.92 -5.98 11.50
C ARG A 152 48.42 -5.73 11.37
N GLN A 153 48.82 -4.90 10.41
CA GLN A 153 50.22 -4.56 10.21
C GLN A 153 50.76 -3.65 11.32
N GLU A 154 49.99 -2.65 11.72
CA GLU A 154 50.32 -1.73 12.81
C GLU A 154 50.47 -2.47 14.15
N VAL A 155 49.50 -3.32 14.51
CA VAL A 155 49.57 -4.12 15.74
C VAL A 155 50.75 -5.10 15.67
N ARG A 156 50.99 -5.76 14.53
CA ARG A 156 52.15 -6.63 14.37
C ARG A 156 53.47 -5.88 14.56
N ASN A 157 53.57 -4.66 14.06
CA ASN A 157 54.75 -3.81 14.22
C ASN A 157 54.90 -3.35 15.68
N LYS A 158 53.82 -2.94 16.33
CA LYS A 158 53.78 -2.54 17.75
C LYS A 158 54.31 -3.63 18.68
N TYR A 159 53.95 -4.89 18.42
CA TYR A 159 54.40 -6.04 19.21
C TYR A 159 55.59 -6.79 18.59
N SER A 160 56.29 -6.20 17.61
CA SER A 160 57.45 -6.84 16.97
C SER A 160 58.58 -7.08 17.97
N ASP A 161 58.91 -6.05 18.75
CA ASP A 161 59.98 -6.06 19.77
C ASP A 161 59.54 -6.66 21.13
N PHE A 162 58.23 -6.91 21.31
CA PHE A 162 57.68 -7.40 22.58
C PHE A 162 58.33 -8.72 23.01
N ASN A 163 58.99 -8.68 24.17
CA ASN A 163 59.76 -9.75 24.81
C ASN A 163 60.78 -10.44 23.89
N GLN A 164 61.22 -9.79 22.81
CA GLN A 164 62.05 -10.44 21.80
C GLN A 164 63.44 -10.82 22.34
N GLN A 165 64.00 -10.01 23.23
CA GLN A 165 65.28 -10.29 23.89
C GLN A 165 65.17 -11.50 24.83
N GLU A 166 64.11 -11.57 25.63
CA GLU A 166 63.86 -12.67 26.58
C GLU A 166 63.55 -13.98 25.85
N ILE A 167 62.71 -13.92 24.82
CA ILE A 167 62.44 -15.03 23.92
C ILE A 167 63.74 -15.56 23.29
N ARG A 168 64.58 -14.66 22.76
CA ARG A 168 65.87 -15.04 22.17
C ARG A 168 66.82 -15.62 23.20
N ALA A 169 66.89 -15.03 24.39
CA ALA A 169 67.71 -15.54 25.49
C ALA A 169 67.27 -16.94 25.93
N ASN A 170 65.96 -17.19 26.03
CA ASN A 170 65.41 -18.49 26.36
C ASN A 170 65.70 -19.54 25.28
N TYR A 171 65.59 -19.19 23.99
CA TYR A 171 66.05 -20.08 22.91
C TYR A 171 67.52 -20.46 23.03
N LEU A 172 68.41 -19.49 23.32
CA LEU A 172 69.83 -19.78 23.53
C LEU A 172 70.06 -20.65 24.77
N ARG A 173 69.30 -20.44 25.86
CA ARG A 173 69.36 -21.29 27.06
C ARG A 173 68.90 -22.71 26.76
N MET A 174 67.82 -22.89 26.01
CA MET A 174 67.33 -24.22 25.59
C MET A 174 68.39 -24.96 24.76
N ILE A 175 68.95 -24.33 23.73
CA ILE A 175 70.01 -24.93 22.91
C ILE A 175 71.21 -25.33 23.76
N ASN A 176 71.66 -24.44 24.66
CA ASN A 176 72.78 -24.74 25.55
C ASN A 176 72.48 -25.90 26.50
N LEU A 177 71.24 -26.03 27.00
CA LEU A 177 70.83 -27.14 27.85
C LEU A 177 70.74 -28.45 27.07
N GLU A 178 70.23 -28.42 25.84
CA GLU A 178 70.22 -29.58 24.93
C GLU A 178 71.64 -30.08 24.64
N LEU A 179 72.57 -29.18 24.31
CA LEU A 179 73.98 -29.51 24.12
C LEU A 179 74.63 -30.09 25.39
N LYS A 180 74.28 -29.58 26.58
CA LYS A 180 74.79 -30.11 27.85
C LYS A 180 74.30 -31.52 28.12
N ILE A 181 73.03 -31.81 27.81
CA ILE A 181 72.44 -33.15 27.96
C ILE A 181 73.12 -34.15 27.02
N GLU A 182 73.37 -33.74 25.77
CA GLU A 182 73.87 -34.62 24.71
C GLU A 182 75.38 -34.86 24.79
N PHE A 183 76.17 -33.82 25.07
CA PHE A 183 77.64 -33.87 24.93
C PHE A 183 78.43 -33.70 26.23
N VAL A 184 77.84 -33.15 27.30
CA VAL A 184 78.58 -32.76 28.51
C VAL A 184 78.27 -33.65 29.70
N ALA A 185 76.99 -34.01 29.91
CA ALA A 185 76.55 -34.79 31.06
C ALA A 185 77.14 -36.21 31.03
N ARG A 186 77.88 -36.58 32.08
CA ARG A 186 78.57 -37.87 32.17
C ARG A 186 77.78 -38.92 32.96
N THR A 187 76.78 -38.49 33.72
CA THR A 187 75.93 -39.36 34.55
C THR A 187 74.45 -39.12 34.25
N GLU A 188 73.60 -40.12 34.50
CA GLU A 188 72.15 -39.97 34.32
C GLU A 188 71.55 -38.91 35.25
N SER A 189 72.09 -38.76 36.47
CA SER A 189 71.65 -37.72 37.40
C SER A 189 71.89 -36.29 36.87
N GLU A 190 73.03 -36.06 36.20
CA GLU A 190 73.32 -34.77 35.56
C GLU A 190 72.39 -34.51 34.36
N LYS A 191 72.10 -35.54 33.55
CA LYS A 191 71.14 -35.43 32.45
C LYS A 191 69.75 -35.07 32.96
N GLU A 192 69.31 -35.71 34.04
CA GLU A 192 68.00 -35.45 34.64
C GLU A 192 67.89 -34.02 35.19
N LYS A 193 68.95 -33.51 35.83
CA LYS A 193 69.02 -32.11 36.23
C LYS A 193 68.87 -31.15 35.05
N TYR A 194 69.62 -31.35 33.97
CA TYR A 194 69.52 -30.49 32.79
C TYR A 194 68.18 -30.62 32.06
N ARG A 195 67.56 -31.82 32.06
CA ARG A 195 66.20 -32.01 31.53
C ARG A 195 65.17 -31.21 32.31
N ASN A 196 65.24 -31.23 33.64
CA ASN A 196 64.34 -30.44 34.49
C ASN A 196 64.52 -28.92 34.27
N GLU A 197 65.76 -28.45 34.08
CA GLU A 197 66.03 -27.05 33.74
C GLU A 197 65.50 -26.70 32.33
N LEU A 198 65.66 -27.60 31.35
CA LEU A 198 65.15 -27.42 30.00
C LEU A 198 63.62 -27.29 29.99
N GLU A 199 62.94 -28.12 30.76
CA GLU A 199 61.48 -28.09 30.87
C GLU A 199 60.98 -26.77 31.47
N LYS A 200 61.68 -26.22 32.47
CA LYS A 200 61.39 -24.89 33.02
C LYS A 200 61.59 -23.78 31.99
N VAL A 201 62.71 -23.78 31.26
CA VAL A 201 62.93 -22.75 30.23
C VAL A 201 61.91 -22.88 29.09
N ARG A 202 61.48 -24.11 28.75
CA ARG A 202 60.40 -24.34 27.77
C ARG A 202 59.06 -23.79 28.26
N SER A 203 58.71 -23.97 29.53
CA SER A 203 57.47 -23.41 30.06
C SER A 203 57.51 -21.88 30.13
N GLU A 204 58.63 -21.28 30.57
CA GLU A 204 58.86 -19.83 30.54
C GLU A 204 58.73 -19.26 29.11
N GLN A 205 59.30 -19.96 28.11
CA GLN A 205 59.18 -19.59 26.70
C GLN A 205 57.72 -19.63 26.23
N GLN A 206 56.97 -20.67 26.63
CA GLN A 206 55.57 -20.82 26.25
C GLN A 206 54.69 -19.76 26.89
N THR A 207 54.93 -19.39 28.15
CA THR A 207 54.17 -18.32 28.82
C THR A 207 54.42 -16.96 28.17
N LEU A 208 55.67 -16.63 27.83
CA LEU A 208 56.00 -15.37 27.13
C LEU A 208 55.32 -15.29 25.76
N MET A 209 55.31 -16.39 25.00
CA MET A 209 54.61 -16.45 23.71
C MET A 209 53.09 -16.34 23.87
N ALA A 210 52.52 -16.99 24.89
CA ALA A 210 51.10 -16.92 25.18
C ALA A 210 50.68 -15.51 25.57
N GLU A 211 51.45 -14.83 26.42
CA GLU A 211 51.20 -13.44 26.82
C GLU A 211 51.26 -12.49 25.62
N LYS A 212 52.31 -12.61 24.79
CA LYS A 212 52.44 -11.82 23.55
C LYS A 212 51.22 -12.00 22.64
N ASN A 213 50.82 -13.24 22.42
CA ASN A 213 49.66 -13.54 21.57
C ASN A 213 48.35 -13.03 22.18
N SER A 214 48.22 -13.10 23.51
CA SER A 214 47.05 -12.59 24.23
C SER A 214 46.89 -11.09 24.01
N GLN A 215 47.94 -10.30 24.29
CA GLN A 215 47.90 -8.84 24.14
C GLN A 215 47.69 -8.43 22.68
N LEU A 216 48.35 -9.11 21.73
CA LEU A 216 48.16 -8.87 20.31
C LEU A 216 46.70 -9.13 19.88
N ASN A 217 46.11 -10.24 20.32
CA ASN A 217 44.73 -10.58 19.97
C ASN A 217 43.72 -9.62 20.62
N GLU A 218 43.97 -9.20 21.87
CA GLU A 218 43.13 -8.23 22.57
C GLU A 218 43.12 -6.86 21.87
N ASP A 219 44.30 -6.35 21.49
CA ASP A 219 44.41 -5.10 20.73
C ASP A 219 43.72 -5.19 19.36
N ILE A 220 43.96 -6.28 18.61
CA ILE A 220 43.29 -6.50 17.32
C ILE A 220 41.78 -6.57 17.51
N SER A 221 41.30 -7.31 18.51
CA SER A 221 39.87 -7.47 18.77
C SER A 221 39.22 -6.12 19.08
N THR A 222 39.81 -5.37 20.02
CA THR A 222 39.27 -4.08 20.47
C THR A 222 39.18 -3.08 19.32
N GLN A 223 40.25 -2.97 18.53
CA GLN A 223 40.29 -2.03 17.41
C GLN A 223 39.40 -2.49 16.24
N THR A 224 39.32 -3.79 15.98
CA THR A 224 38.38 -4.37 15.00
C THR A 224 36.94 -4.04 15.37
N SER A 225 36.57 -4.20 16.65
CA SER A 225 35.24 -3.86 17.13
C SER A 225 34.92 -2.37 16.95
N ALA A 226 35.88 -1.49 17.23
CA ALA A 226 35.72 -0.05 17.01
C ALA A 226 35.48 0.29 15.53
N LEU A 227 36.25 -0.31 14.62
CA LEU A 227 36.09 -0.13 13.17
C LEU A 227 34.73 -0.64 12.65
N ILE A 228 34.27 -1.80 13.14
CA ILE A 228 32.94 -2.33 12.79
C ILE A 228 31.83 -1.40 13.30
N MET A 229 32.00 -0.83 14.51
CA MET A 229 31.05 0.12 15.05
C MET A 229 30.99 1.41 14.21
N GLU A 230 32.15 1.94 13.81
CA GLU A 230 32.24 3.09 12.90
C GLU A 230 31.53 2.81 11.57
N PHE A 231 31.81 1.66 10.95
CA PHE A 231 31.13 1.20 9.73
C PHE A 231 29.60 1.21 9.90
N ASN A 232 29.10 0.59 10.99
CA ASN A 232 27.66 0.50 11.24
C ASN A 232 27.03 1.87 11.45
N GLN A 233 27.71 2.77 12.15
CA GLN A 233 27.24 4.13 12.40
C GLN A 233 27.16 4.93 11.09
N GLN A 234 28.21 4.87 10.27
CA GLN A 234 28.24 5.55 8.97
C GLN A 234 27.16 5.01 8.02
N TYR A 235 27.00 3.69 7.96
CA TYR A 235 25.98 3.06 7.13
C TYR A 235 24.55 3.41 7.59
N SER A 236 24.28 3.38 8.91
CA SER A 236 22.98 3.77 9.44
C SER A 236 22.68 5.24 9.17
N ALA A 237 23.63 6.13 9.41
CA ALA A 237 23.46 7.56 9.17
C ALA A 237 23.13 7.86 7.70
N TYR A 238 23.83 7.20 6.77
CA TYR A 238 23.56 7.33 5.34
C TYR A 238 22.15 6.84 4.96
N ARG A 239 21.73 5.68 5.51
CA ARG A 239 20.37 5.16 5.29
C ARG A 239 19.31 6.12 5.81
N ASP A 240 19.51 6.68 6.99
CA ASP A 240 18.56 7.60 7.60
C ASP A 240 18.48 8.91 6.81
N GLN A 241 19.62 9.38 6.26
CA GLN A 241 19.67 10.52 5.34
C GLN A 241 18.83 10.27 4.08
N ILE A 242 19.06 9.17 3.35
CA ILE A 242 18.30 8.85 2.13
C ILE A 242 16.81 8.79 2.40
N ARG A 243 16.43 8.12 3.49
CA ARG A 243 15.01 8.00 3.88
C ARG A 243 14.38 9.35 4.17
N SER A 244 15.10 10.23 4.86
CA SER A 244 14.64 11.59 5.13
C SER A 244 14.45 12.37 3.82
N GLU A 245 15.40 12.30 2.90
CA GLU A 245 15.32 12.96 1.59
C GLU A 245 14.13 12.44 0.77
N HIS A 246 13.95 11.12 0.69
CA HIS A 246 12.82 10.49 -0.02
C HIS A 246 11.47 10.84 0.62
N GLN A 247 11.39 10.83 1.95
CA GLN A 247 10.17 11.22 2.65
C GLN A 247 9.80 12.67 2.37
N GLN A 248 10.79 13.56 2.30
CA GLN A 248 10.58 14.96 1.95
C GLN A 248 10.06 15.09 0.51
N LEU A 249 10.70 14.46 -0.47
CA LEU A 249 10.27 14.50 -1.87
C LEU A 249 8.82 14.01 -2.05
N ILE A 250 8.48 12.86 -1.44
CA ILE A 250 7.13 12.32 -1.49
C ILE A 250 6.12 13.25 -0.79
N SER A 251 6.53 13.91 0.30
CA SER A 251 5.67 14.87 0.98
C SER A 251 5.40 16.10 0.12
N GLU A 252 6.42 16.65 -0.55
CA GLU A 252 6.30 17.80 -1.44
C GLU A 252 5.39 17.47 -2.62
N GLN A 253 5.55 16.31 -3.24
CA GLN A 253 4.68 15.85 -4.33
C GLN A 253 3.24 15.60 -3.91
N ARG A 254 3.02 15.06 -2.71
CA ARG A 254 1.67 14.92 -2.17
C ARG A 254 0.99 16.27 -2.01
N GLN A 255 1.71 17.28 -1.52
CA GLN A 255 1.18 18.64 -1.37
C GLN A 255 0.88 19.27 -2.74
N GLU A 256 1.75 19.08 -3.72
CA GLU A 256 1.52 19.53 -5.09
C GLU A 256 0.27 18.89 -5.70
N ILE A 257 0.16 17.55 -5.61
CA ILE A 257 -1.01 16.81 -6.08
C ILE A 257 -2.29 17.27 -5.36
N GLU A 258 -2.24 17.50 -4.05
CA GLU A 258 -3.39 18.01 -3.30
C GLU A 258 -3.82 19.39 -3.75
N ALA A 259 -2.86 20.29 -4.03
CA ALA A 259 -3.13 21.63 -4.55
C ALA A 259 -3.74 21.58 -5.96
N GLU A 260 -3.18 20.75 -6.86
CA GLU A 260 -3.73 20.54 -8.20
C GLU A 260 -5.14 19.95 -8.16
N LEU A 261 -5.38 18.96 -7.29
CA LEU A 261 -6.71 18.36 -7.12
C LEU A 261 -7.71 19.36 -6.54
N ALA A 262 -7.29 20.23 -5.63
CA ALA A 262 -8.14 21.29 -5.10
C ALA A 262 -8.53 22.29 -6.19
N ALA A 263 -7.57 22.71 -7.03
CA ALA A 263 -7.85 23.59 -8.17
C ALA A 263 -8.80 22.93 -9.18
N ALA A 264 -8.52 21.68 -9.56
CA ALA A 264 -9.37 20.91 -10.46
C ALA A 264 -10.79 20.70 -9.92
N ARG A 265 -10.96 20.55 -8.60
CA ARG A 265 -12.29 20.45 -7.97
C ARG A 265 -13.11 21.72 -8.14
N GLU A 266 -12.52 22.89 -7.96
CA GLU A 266 -13.23 24.16 -8.13
C GLU A 266 -13.61 24.39 -9.60
N GLU A 267 -12.72 24.05 -10.54
CA GLU A 267 -13.01 24.10 -11.98
C GLU A 267 -14.17 23.15 -12.35
N ILE A 268 -14.08 21.87 -11.98
CA ILE A 268 -15.13 20.87 -12.28
C ILE A 268 -16.47 21.25 -11.63
N LYS A 269 -16.46 21.85 -10.45
CA LYS A 269 -17.67 22.32 -9.78
C LYS A 269 -18.31 23.49 -10.53
N GLY A 270 -17.52 24.42 -11.06
CA GLY A 270 -17.97 25.50 -11.94
C GLY A 270 -18.59 24.96 -13.22
N ASP A 271 -17.87 24.06 -13.91
CA ASP A 271 -18.33 23.40 -15.13
C ASP A 271 -19.64 22.64 -14.91
N LEU A 272 -19.72 21.87 -13.83
CA LEU A 272 -20.91 21.12 -13.45
C LEU A 272 -22.11 22.05 -13.21
N ALA A 273 -21.91 23.16 -12.50
CA ALA A 273 -22.97 24.13 -12.25
C ALA A 273 -23.49 24.74 -13.55
N SER A 274 -22.61 25.12 -14.47
CA SER A 274 -22.99 25.66 -15.79
C SER A 274 -23.73 24.61 -16.62
N ALA A 275 -23.15 23.42 -16.79
CA ALA A 275 -23.74 22.35 -17.59
C ALA A 275 -25.12 21.92 -17.06
N ARG A 276 -25.30 21.89 -15.73
CA ARG A 276 -26.58 21.56 -15.11
C ARG A 276 -27.61 22.67 -15.30
N ALA A 277 -27.22 23.94 -15.22
CA ALA A 277 -28.11 25.07 -15.43
C ALA A 277 -28.58 25.15 -16.90
N GLU A 278 -27.64 25.02 -17.85
CA GLU A 278 -27.92 24.98 -19.29
C GLU A 278 -28.89 23.83 -19.62
N LYS A 279 -28.57 22.60 -19.19
CA LYS A 279 -29.43 21.44 -19.46
C LYS A 279 -30.78 21.55 -18.77
N SER A 280 -30.83 22.10 -17.55
CA SER A 280 -32.10 22.32 -16.85
C SER A 280 -33.01 23.26 -17.64
N THR A 281 -32.45 24.37 -18.14
CA THR A 281 -33.20 25.37 -18.90
C THR A 281 -33.70 24.80 -20.23
N GLU A 282 -32.84 24.08 -20.96
CA GLU A 282 -33.22 23.39 -22.21
C GLU A 282 -34.37 22.39 -21.98
N LEU A 283 -34.30 21.62 -20.89
CA LEU A 283 -35.35 20.65 -20.55
C LEU A 283 -36.64 21.33 -20.08
N ASP A 284 -36.57 22.44 -19.36
CA ASP A 284 -37.75 23.24 -18.99
C ASP A 284 -38.45 23.80 -20.23
N ASP A 285 -37.70 24.36 -21.18
CA ASP A 285 -38.22 24.84 -22.45
C ASP A 285 -38.89 23.72 -23.27
N LEU A 286 -38.30 22.51 -23.28
CA LEU A 286 -38.87 21.35 -23.95
C LEU A 286 -40.18 20.89 -23.27
N ILE A 287 -40.23 20.89 -21.95
CA ILE A 287 -41.43 20.57 -21.17
C ILE A 287 -42.52 21.63 -21.39
N GLU A 288 -42.17 22.91 -21.47
CA GLU A 288 -43.15 23.95 -21.78
C GLU A 288 -43.68 23.87 -23.22
N LYS A 289 -42.82 23.57 -24.19
CA LYS A 289 -43.25 23.35 -25.58
C LYS A 289 -44.16 22.13 -25.71
N SER A 290 -43.83 21.02 -25.06
CA SER A 290 -44.69 19.83 -25.07
C SER A 290 -46.03 20.09 -24.41
N LYS A 291 -46.05 20.84 -23.30
CA LYS A 291 -47.28 21.30 -22.65
C LYS A 291 -48.19 22.08 -23.58
N LYS A 292 -47.64 23.02 -24.37
CA LYS A 292 -48.41 23.87 -25.30
C LYS A 292 -48.88 23.16 -26.57
N LEU A 293 -48.16 22.13 -27.00
CA LEU A 293 -48.40 21.47 -28.29
C LEU A 293 -49.37 20.30 -28.19
N TYR A 294 -49.38 19.60 -27.05
CA TYR A 294 -50.18 18.41 -26.83
C TYR A 294 -51.37 18.61 -25.88
N TYR A 295 -51.44 19.75 -25.17
CA TYR A 295 -52.47 20.03 -24.15
C TYR A 295 -52.76 21.54 -24.00
#